data_AF-M1ACG8-F1
#
_entry.id   AF-M1ACG8-F1
#
_cell.length_a   1.000
_cell.length_b   1.000
_cell.length_c   1.000
_cell.angle_alpha   90.00
_cell.angle_beta   90.00
_cell.angle_gamma   90.00
#
_symmetry.space_group_name_H-M   'P 1'
#
loop_
_entity.id
_entity.type
_entity.pdbx_description
1 polymer ?
#
loop_
_entity_poly.entity_id
_entity_poly.type
_entity_poly.pdbx_seq_one_letter_code
_entity_poly.pdbx_strand_id
1 'polypeptide(L)'
;MAKSKQVFGAILGTVIGCLLGIITWLSVTKIEYGRIDLDTTGRNAPMLAGNLVSILTGGVIHAVCSFLRPQNYDWETTKQITVVEKEKSEVPPEEFREEKLNSAKAWIIKWGIGFTFVIVILWPILTLPVGQFSKGYFTFWAVISIVWGTVGSAVIIALPLMESWRTIQSVLNGMFTNDRVMGKLEDLNSKLNAFIVAMPEVERVYLLEKERSKKKEVAESDQIVASPSH
;
A
#
# COMPACT_ATOMS: atom_id res chain seq x y z
N MET A 1 -16.78 -9.41 5.05
CA MET A 1 -16.91 -9.10 6.49
C MET A 1 -16.01 -9.97 7.41
N ALA A 2 -15.24 -10.93 6.86
CA ALA A 2 -14.39 -11.84 7.63
C ALA A 2 -13.00 -11.22 7.99
N LYS A 3 -12.36 -10.52 7.03
CA LYS A 3 -11.02 -9.88 7.20
C LYS A 3 -10.85 -8.99 8.44
N SER A 4 -11.87 -8.30 8.92
CA SER A 4 -11.73 -7.32 10.02
C SER A 4 -11.51 -7.94 11.40
N LYS A 5 -11.88 -9.22 11.61
CA LYS A 5 -11.96 -9.80 12.95
C LYS A 5 -10.61 -10.29 13.49
N GLN A 6 -9.74 -10.83 12.63
CA GLN A 6 -8.38 -11.25 13.03
C GLN A 6 -7.44 -10.03 13.14
N VAL A 7 -7.70 -9.01 12.32
CA VAL A 7 -7.07 -7.69 12.43
C VAL A 7 -7.34 -7.08 13.81
N PHE A 8 -8.57 -7.19 14.33
CA PHE A 8 -8.89 -6.74 15.68
C PHE A 8 -8.05 -7.47 16.76
N GLY A 9 -7.91 -8.80 16.67
CA GLY A 9 -7.09 -9.57 17.60
C GLY A 9 -5.59 -9.23 17.53
N ALA A 10 -5.07 -8.93 16.34
CA ALA A 10 -3.69 -8.47 16.16
C ALA A 10 -3.47 -7.08 16.77
N ILE A 11 -4.37 -6.12 16.51
CA ILE A 11 -4.28 -4.75 17.09
C ILE A 11 -4.44 -4.79 18.61
N LEU A 12 -5.40 -5.58 19.10
CA LEU A 12 -5.65 -5.71 20.53
C LEU A 12 -4.46 -6.35 21.24
N GLY A 13 -3.87 -7.40 20.66
CA GLY A 13 -2.68 -8.05 21.19
C GLY A 13 -1.47 -7.11 21.25
N THR A 14 -1.21 -6.33 20.20
CA THR A 14 -0.08 -5.39 20.19
C THR A 14 -0.25 -4.25 21.19
N VAL A 15 -1.46 -3.67 21.29
CA VAL A 15 -1.73 -2.57 22.22
C VAL A 15 -1.66 -3.04 23.67
N ILE A 16 -2.36 -4.14 24.01
CA ILE A 16 -2.36 -4.66 25.37
C ILE A 16 -0.97 -5.16 25.76
N GLY A 17 -0.28 -5.86 24.86
CA GLY A 17 1.09 -6.32 25.12
C GLY A 17 2.05 -5.17 25.41
N CYS A 18 1.99 -4.10 24.60
CA CYS A 18 2.80 -2.91 24.82
C CYS A 18 2.53 -2.26 26.18
N LEU A 19 1.25 -2.08 26.55
CA LEU A 19 0.88 -1.49 27.84
C LEU A 19 1.36 -2.34 29.02
N LEU A 20 1.16 -3.66 28.97
CA LEU A 20 1.63 -4.57 30.02
C LEU A 20 3.16 -4.62 30.09
N GLY A 21 3.84 -4.53 28.94
CA GLY A 21 5.30 -4.41 28.87
C GLY A 21 5.83 -3.15 29.56
N ILE A 22 5.22 -1.99 29.31
CA ILE A 22 5.59 -0.71 29.95
C ILE A 22 5.34 -0.77 31.46
N ILE A 23 4.18 -1.29 31.88
CA ILE A 23 3.86 -1.45 33.31
C ILE A 23 4.89 -2.36 33.99
N THR A 24 5.22 -3.48 33.36
CA THR A 24 6.23 -4.43 33.88
C THR A 24 7.60 -3.78 33.96
N TRP A 25 8.03 -3.08 32.89
CA TRP A 25 9.32 -2.39 32.84
C TRP A 25 9.49 -1.40 34.00
N LEU A 26 8.51 -0.52 34.22
CA LEU A 26 8.55 0.47 35.28
C LEU A 26 8.40 -0.16 36.68
N SER A 27 7.58 -1.21 36.81
CA SER A 27 7.38 -1.92 38.07
C SER A 27 8.65 -2.66 38.50
N VAL A 28 9.29 -3.41 37.60
CA VAL A 28 10.55 -4.10 37.86
C VAL A 28 11.65 -3.09 38.18
N THR A 29 11.70 -1.96 37.49
CA THR A 29 12.63 -0.87 37.81
C THR A 29 12.47 -0.40 39.25
N LYS A 30 11.22 -0.16 39.70
CA LYS A 30 10.93 0.32 41.05
C LYS A 30 11.22 -0.74 42.13
N ILE A 31 10.91 -2.00 41.87
CA ILE A 31 11.10 -3.10 42.84
C ILE A 31 12.59 -3.40 43.01
N GLU A 32 13.33 -3.52 41.91
CA GLU A 32 14.73 -3.95 41.93
C GLU A 32 15.69 -2.84 42.40
N TYR A 33 15.42 -1.59 42.01
CA TYR A 33 16.34 -0.47 42.23
C TYR A 33 15.80 0.63 43.14
N GLY A 34 14.55 0.54 43.60
CA GLY A 34 13.93 1.49 44.54
C GLY A 34 13.61 2.89 43.98
N ARG A 35 14.08 3.20 42.76
CA ARG A 35 13.88 4.50 42.09
C ARG A 35 13.75 4.34 40.58
N ILE A 36 12.99 5.22 39.95
CA ILE A 36 12.74 5.23 38.50
C ILE A 36 13.47 6.44 37.91
N ASP A 37 14.66 6.20 37.36
CA ASP A 37 15.50 7.20 36.69
C ASP A 37 16.03 6.63 35.36
N LEU A 38 16.66 7.46 34.54
CA LEU A 38 17.27 7.03 33.27
C LEU A 38 18.31 5.90 33.47
N ASP A 39 19.07 5.94 34.56
CA ASP A 39 20.08 4.90 34.87
C ASP A 39 19.43 3.57 35.28
N THR A 40 18.33 3.61 36.04
CA THR A 40 17.69 2.38 36.55
C THR A 40 16.79 1.73 35.51
N THR A 41 16.12 2.53 34.70
CA THR A 41 15.28 2.05 33.58
C THR A 41 16.09 1.44 32.43
N GLY A 42 17.34 1.91 32.23
CA GLY A 42 18.29 1.38 31.25
C GLY A 42 19.06 0.12 31.67
N ARG A 43 18.74 -0.47 32.83
CA ARG A 43 19.37 -1.72 33.28
C ARG A 43 18.79 -2.93 32.57
N ASN A 44 19.60 -3.98 32.44
CA ASN A 44 19.25 -5.19 31.69
C ASN A 44 18.00 -5.89 32.24
N ALA A 45 17.83 -5.98 33.56
CA ALA A 45 16.71 -6.70 34.16
C ALA A 45 15.34 -6.05 33.84
N PRO A 46 15.12 -4.75 34.06
CA PRO A 46 13.89 -4.09 33.64
C PRO A 46 13.63 -4.17 32.14
N MET A 47 14.65 -3.90 31.31
CA MET A 47 14.50 -3.94 29.84
C MET A 47 14.10 -5.33 29.35
N LEU A 48 14.74 -6.37 29.88
CA LEU A 48 14.43 -7.75 29.53
C LEU A 48 13.00 -8.12 29.97
N ALA A 49 12.62 -7.80 31.21
CA ALA A 49 11.29 -8.11 31.72
C ALA A 49 10.18 -7.42 30.92
N GLY A 50 10.33 -6.13 30.62
CA GLY A 50 9.37 -5.38 29.82
C GLY A 50 9.21 -5.92 28.39
N ASN A 51 10.33 -6.18 27.71
CA ASN A 51 10.32 -6.72 26.35
C ASN A 51 9.69 -8.12 26.29
N LEU A 52 10.04 -8.98 27.25
CA LEU A 52 9.53 -10.34 27.32
C LEU A 52 8.02 -10.36 27.54
N VAL A 53 7.53 -9.57 28.51
CA VAL A 53 6.08 -9.48 28.77
C VAL A 53 5.35 -8.92 27.55
N SER A 54 5.88 -7.89 26.89
CA SER A 54 5.25 -7.29 25.71
C SER A 54 5.03 -8.29 24.57
N ILE A 55 6.08 -9.07 24.23
CA ILE A 55 6.02 -10.06 23.16
C ILE A 55 5.11 -11.23 23.54
N LEU A 56 5.28 -11.79 24.74
CA LEU A 56 4.54 -12.99 25.15
C LEU A 56 3.05 -12.70 25.32
N THR A 57 2.69 -11.61 25.99
CA THR A 57 1.28 -11.27 26.19
C THR A 57 0.59 -10.89 24.89
N GLY A 58 1.25 -10.12 24.01
CA GLY A 58 0.70 -9.83 22.69
C GLY A 58 0.49 -11.08 21.83
N GLY A 59 1.47 -12.01 21.85
CA GLY A 59 1.37 -13.30 21.17
C GLY A 59 0.25 -14.19 21.72
N VAL A 60 0.11 -14.27 23.04
CA VAL A 60 -0.96 -15.03 23.70
C VAL A 60 -2.33 -14.46 23.36
N ILE A 61 -2.51 -13.15 23.44
CA ILE A 61 -3.79 -12.50 23.12
C ILE A 61 -4.15 -12.75 21.65
N HIS A 62 -3.18 -12.58 20.74
CA HIS A 62 -3.39 -12.87 19.32
C HIS A 62 -3.79 -14.33 19.10
N ALA A 63 -3.06 -15.28 19.71
CA ALA A 63 -3.36 -16.70 19.60
C ALA A 63 -4.76 -17.04 20.13
N VAL A 64 -5.12 -16.55 21.32
CA VAL A 64 -6.45 -16.75 21.93
C VAL A 64 -7.55 -16.17 21.04
N CYS A 65 -7.39 -14.94 20.53
CA CYS A 65 -8.35 -14.35 19.60
C CYS A 65 -8.47 -15.17 18.29
N SER A 66 -7.36 -15.72 17.80
CA SER A 66 -7.33 -16.55 16.59
C SER A 66 -8.06 -17.89 16.81
N PHE A 67 -7.87 -18.54 17.97
CA PHE A 67 -8.54 -19.80 18.33
C PHE A 67 -10.03 -19.63 18.63
N LEU A 68 -10.44 -18.53 19.30
CA LEU A 68 -11.84 -18.26 19.61
C LEU A 68 -12.67 -17.88 18.37
N ARG A 69 -12.02 -17.39 17.31
CA ARG A 69 -12.68 -16.91 16.09
C ARG A 69 -11.87 -17.27 14.84
N PRO A 70 -11.75 -18.57 14.48
CA PRO A 70 -11.02 -18.99 13.29
C PRO A 70 -11.62 -18.35 12.04
N GLN A 71 -10.76 -17.77 11.19
CA GLN A 71 -11.16 -17.18 9.91
C GLN A 71 -11.06 -18.23 8.81
N ASN A 72 -12.20 -18.66 8.27
CA ASN A 72 -12.24 -19.40 7.01
C ASN A 72 -12.15 -18.39 5.86
N TYR A 73 -10.92 -18.10 5.44
CA TYR A 73 -10.66 -17.19 4.31
C TYR A 73 -10.94 -17.91 2.98
N ASP A 74 -11.89 -17.38 2.21
CA ASP A 74 -12.22 -17.89 0.88
C ASP A 74 -11.30 -17.25 -0.18
N TRP A 75 -10.38 -18.06 -0.73
CA TRP A 75 -9.39 -17.64 -1.72
C TRP A 75 -10.00 -17.23 -3.06
N GLU A 76 -11.23 -17.65 -3.37
CA GLU A 76 -11.92 -17.25 -4.61
C GLU A 76 -12.21 -15.75 -4.63
N THR A 77 -12.46 -15.13 -3.46
CA THR A 77 -12.66 -13.68 -3.36
C THR A 77 -11.40 -12.87 -3.66
N THR A 78 -10.21 -13.44 -3.44
CA THR A 78 -8.94 -12.80 -3.81
C THR A 78 -8.78 -12.67 -5.32
N LYS A 79 -9.28 -13.66 -6.09
CA LYS A 79 -9.22 -13.66 -7.56
C LYS A 79 -10.16 -12.63 -8.19
N GLN A 80 -11.18 -12.17 -7.45
CA GLN A 80 -12.18 -11.21 -7.91
C GLN A 80 -11.84 -9.75 -7.55
N ILE A 81 -10.74 -9.51 -6.85
CA ILE A 81 -10.28 -8.14 -6.57
C ILE A 81 -9.89 -7.50 -7.91
N THR A 82 -10.71 -6.55 -8.36
CA THR A 82 -10.45 -5.71 -9.52
C THR A 82 -9.16 -4.94 -9.26
N VAL A 83 -8.07 -5.37 -9.89
CA VAL A 83 -6.80 -4.66 -9.85
C VAL A 83 -7.03 -3.29 -10.51
N VAL A 84 -7.07 -2.23 -9.70
CA VAL A 84 -7.24 -0.84 -10.18
C VAL A 84 -6.01 -0.38 -10.97
N GLU A 85 -4.91 -1.10 -10.86
CA GLU A 85 -3.72 -0.98 -11.70
C GLU A 85 -3.73 -2.08 -12.77
N LYS A 86 -4.58 -1.91 -13.79
CA LYS A 86 -4.25 -2.39 -15.13
C LYS A 86 -3.43 -1.33 -15.85
N GLU A 87 -2.39 -0.80 -15.21
CA GLU A 87 -1.20 -0.53 -16.01
C GLU A 87 -0.76 -1.93 -16.44
N LYS A 88 -0.89 -2.24 -17.73
CA LYS A 88 -0.08 -3.30 -18.31
C LYS A 88 1.33 -2.95 -17.87
N SER A 89 1.87 -3.70 -16.92
CA SER A 89 3.30 -3.77 -16.67
C SER A 89 3.93 -3.77 -18.05
N GLU A 90 4.62 -2.70 -18.42
CA GLU A 90 5.28 -2.50 -19.71
C GLU A 90 6.53 -3.41 -19.80
N VAL A 91 6.38 -4.58 -19.21
CA VAL A 91 7.37 -5.59 -18.95
C VAL A 91 7.07 -6.66 -19.99
N PRO A 92 7.93 -6.84 -21.00
CA PRO A 92 7.71 -7.78 -22.07
C PRO A 92 7.42 -9.18 -21.49
N PRO A 93 6.57 -10.01 -22.13
CA PRO A 93 6.31 -11.39 -21.70
C PRO A 93 7.57 -12.27 -21.61
N GLU A 94 8.69 -11.77 -22.15
CA GLU A 94 10.04 -12.31 -22.01
C GLU A 94 10.61 -12.22 -20.57
N GLU A 95 10.19 -11.30 -19.72
CA GLU A 95 10.65 -11.23 -18.33
C GLU A 95 10.02 -12.28 -17.42
N PHE A 96 8.83 -12.79 -17.76
CA PHE A 96 8.19 -13.91 -17.06
C PHE A 96 8.75 -15.28 -17.45
N ARG A 97 9.79 -15.33 -18.31
CA ARG A 97 10.44 -16.60 -18.64
C ARG A 97 11.07 -17.18 -17.37
N GLU A 98 10.80 -18.47 -17.15
CA GLU A 98 11.30 -19.23 -15.99
C GLU A 98 12.82 -19.12 -15.83
N GLU A 99 13.55 -18.94 -16.93
CA GLU A 99 15.01 -18.78 -16.95
C GLU A 99 15.48 -17.48 -16.27
N LYS A 100 14.84 -16.33 -16.54
CA LYS A 100 15.16 -15.06 -15.86
C LYS A 100 14.74 -15.11 -14.39
N LEU A 101 13.60 -15.71 -14.09
CA LEU A 101 13.12 -15.90 -12.72
C LEU A 101 14.08 -16.79 -11.91
N ASN A 102 14.57 -17.89 -12.49
CA ASN A 102 15.52 -18.79 -11.85
C ASN A 102 16.87 -18.11 -11.62
N SER A 103 17.32 -17.27 -12.56
CA SER A 103 18.55 -16.49 -12.41
C SER A 103 18.44 -15.46 -11.28
N ALA A 104 17.32 -14.73 -11.19
CA ALA A 104 17.06 -13.77 -10.12
C ALA A 104 16.93 -14.48 -8.77
N LYS A 105 16.22 -15.62 -8.72
CA LYS A 105 16.10 -16.46 -7.53
C LYS A 105 17.46 -16.96 -7.05
N ALA A 106 18.30 -17.47 -7.95
CA ALA A 106 19.64 -17.93 -7.60
C ALA A 106 20.53 -16.78 -7.09
N TRP A 107 20.42 -15.59 -7.69
CA TRP A 107 21.12 -14.40 -7.25
C TRP A 107 20.69 -14.00 -5.83
N ILE A 108 19.38 -13.91 -5.58
CA ILE A 108 18.81 -13.58 -4.26
C ILE A 108 19.22 -14.63 -3.22
N ILE A 109 19.16 -15.92 -3.55
CA ILE A 109 19.55 -16.99 -2.61
C ILE A 109 21.04 -16.90 -2.29
N LYS A 110 21.90 -16.69 -3.30
CA LYS A 110 23.36 -16.59 -3.12
C LYS A 110 23.72 -15.45 -2.15
N TRP A 111 23.19 -14.25 -2.41
CA TRP A 111 23.45 -13.10 -1.55
C TRP A 111 22.71 -13.17 -0.22
N GLY A 112 21.49 -13.73 -0.20
CA GLY A 112 20.70 -13.92 1.01
C GLY A 112 21.37 -14.86 2.00
N ILE A 113 21.91 -16.00 1.55
CA ILE A 113 22.66 -16.92 2.41
C ILE A 113 23.94 -16.26 2.92
N GLY A 114 24.70 -15.61 2.04
CA GLY A 114 25.93 -14.91 2.42
C GLY A 114 25.67 -13.81 3.46
N PHE A 115 24.67 -12.98 3.22
CA PHE A 115 24.28 -11.90 4.14
C PHE A 115 23.75 -12.43 5.46
N THR A 116 22.98 -13.52 5.45
CA THR A 116 22.53 -14.20 6.67
C THR A 116 23.72 -14.69 7.49
N PHE A 117 24.72 -15.31 6.87
CA PHE A 117 25.93 -15.75 7.57
C PHE A 117 26.70 -14.56 8.16
N VAL A 118 26.76 -13.45 7.42
CA VAL A 118 27.40 -12.22 7.90
C VAL A 118 26.65 -11.61 9.08
N ILE A 119 25.32 -11.47 9.02
CA ILE A 119 24.53 -10.85 10.08
C ILE A 119 24.35 -11.75 11.30
N VAL A 120 24.15 -13.06 11.11
CA VAL A 120 23.79 -13.97 12.21
C VAL A 120 25.01 -14.57 12.87
N ILE A 121 26.10 -14.79 12.13
CA ILE A 121 27.28 -15.49 12.65
C ILE A 121 28.46 -14.52 12.76
N LEU A 122 28.87 -13.89 11.65
CA LEU A 122 30.06 -13.05 11.65
C LEU A 122 29.89 -11.81 12.54
N TRP A 123 28.75 -11.12 12.44
CA TRP A 123 28.50 -9.87 13.18
C TRP A 123 28.45 -10.06 14.70
N PRO A 124 27.76 -11.09 15.26
CA PRO A 124 27.85 -11.40 16.68
C PRO A 124 29.27 -11.78 17.10
N ILE A 125 29.99 -12.59 16.32
CA ILE A 125 31.38 -12.97 16.66
C ILE A 125 32.30 -11.75 16.71
N LEU A 126 32.12 -10.78 15.80
CA LEU A 126 32.89 -9.53 15.80
C LEU A 126 32.53 -8.60 16.97
N THR A 127 31.30 -8.68 17.49
CA THR A 127 30.82 -7.82 18.60
C THR A 127 31.02 -8.46 19.98
N LEU A 128 31.08 -9.78 20.10
CA LEU A 128 31.35 -10.52 21.34
C LEU A 128 32.65 -10.13 22.08
N PRO A 129 33.80 -9.87 21.41
CA PRO A 129 35.02 -9.44 22.10
C PRO A 129 34.99 -7.97 22.52
N VAL A 130 33.99 -7.18 22.11
CA VAL A 130 33.83 -5.78 22.53
C VAL A 130 33.22 -5.78 23.92
N GLY A 131 34.06 -5.82 24.96
CA GLY A 131 33.66 -5.84 26.37
C GLY A 131 32.79 -4.65 26.79
N GLN A 132 33.37 -3.60 27.36
CA GLN A 132 32.60 -2.39 27.71
C GLN A 132 32.53 -1.44 26.51
N PHE A 133 31.33 -1.26 25.95
CA PHE A 133 31.11 -0.33 24.84
C PHE A 133 31.50 1.10 25.24
N SER A 134 32.47 1.68 24.54
CA SER A 134 32.87 3.06 24.78
C SER A 134 31.79 4.02 24.29
N LYS A 135 31.69 5.19 24.93
CA LYS A 135 30.79 6.27 24.48
C LYS A 135 31.05 6.65 23.03
N GLY A 136 32.32 6.66 22.59
CA GLY A 136 32.69 6.99 21.22
C GLY A 136 32.20 5.96 20.19
N TYR A 137 32.29 4.67 20.51
CA TYR A 137 31.79 3.59 19.63
C TYR A 137 30.27 3.67 19.48
N PHE A 138 29.55 3.88 20.58
CA PHE A 138 28.09 4.06 20.53
C PHE A 138 27.69 5.26 19.67
N THR A 139 28.33 6.42 19.87
CA THR A 139 28.03 7.63 19.09
C THR A 139 28.32 7.44 17.60
N PHE A 140 29.40 6.73 17.25
CA PHE A 140 29.72 6.42 15.86
C PHE A 140 28.59 5.63 15.17
N TRP A 141 28.11 4.55 15.81
CA TRP A 141 27.01 3.74 15.26
C TRP A 141 25.66 4.48 15.26
N ALA A 142 25.41 5.31 16.27
CA ALA A 142 24.21 6.15 16.31
C ALA A 142 24.17 7.12 15.12
N VAL A 143 25.30 7.78 14.80
CA VAL A 143 25.40 8.68 13.66
C VAL A 143 25.19 7.93 12.33
N ILE A 144 25.80 6.77 12.15
CA ILE A 144 25.57 5.93 10.96
C ILE A 144 24.09 5.59 10.79
N SER A 145 23.43 5.20 11.89
CA SER A 145 22.01 4.83 11.87
C SER A 145 21.10 6.01 11.49
N ILE A 146 21.42 7.21 11.99
CA ILE A 146 20.69 8.44 11.65
C ILE A 146 20.88 8.79 10.16
N VAL A 147 22.11 8.74 9.65
CA VAL A 147 22.40 9.01 8.24
C VAL A 147 21.67 8.01 7.35
N TRP A 148 21.77 6.71 7.66
CA TRP A 148 21.09 5.66 6.93
C TRP A 148 19.58 5.83 6.92
N GLY A 149 18.97 6.11 8.08
CA GLY A 149 17.54 6.37 8.20
C GLY A 149 17.10 7.60 7.41
N THR A 150 17.91 8.66 7.38
CA THR A 150 17.61 9.89 6.63
C THR A 150 17.63 9.64 5.13
N VAL A 151 18.64 8.93 4.63
CA VAL A 151 18.74 8.57 3.21
C VAL A 151 17.59 7.65 2.80
N GLY A 152 17.30 6.62 3.61
CA GLY A 152 16.17 5.72 3.37
C GLY A 152 14.82 6.45 3.33
N SER A 153 14.60 7.38 4.26
CA SER A 153 13.40 8.23 4.29
C SER A 153 13.28 9.10 3.03
N ALA A 154 14.37 9.76 2.62
CA ALA A 154 14.39 10.56 1.41
C ALA A 154 14.04 9.73 0.16
N VAL A 155 14.56 8.51 0.06
CA VAL A 155 14.27 7.59 -1.05
C VAL A 155 12.81 7.14 -1.04
N ILE A 156 12.25 6.77 0.13
CA ILE A 156 10.84 6.36 0.27
C ILE A 156 9.89 7.50 -0.12
N ILE A 157 10.25 8.75 0.17
CA ILE A 157 9.44 9.92 -0.21
C ILE A 157 9.62 10.24 -1.71
N ALA A 158 10.86 10.23 -2.21
CA ALA A 158 11.16 10.67 -3.57
C ALA A 158 10.78 9.65 -4.65
N LEU A 159 10.92 8.34 -4.40
CA LEU A 159 10.64 7.31 -5.40
C LEU A 159 9.19 7.34 -5.91
N PRO A 160 8.15 7.33 -5.05
CA PRO A 160 6.77 7.42 -5.51
C PRO A 160 6.48 8.73 -6.26
N LEU A 161 7.11 9.83 -5.84
CA LEU A 161 6.94 11.13 -6.49
C LEU A 161 7.58 11.18 -7.88
N MET A 162 8.75 10.58 -8.06
CA MET A 162 9.43 10.50 -9.35
C MET A 162 8.65 9.61 -10.33
N GLU A 163 8.14 8.48 -9.86
CA GLU A 163 7.35 7.54 -10.67
C GLU A 163 6.00 8.14 -11.08
N SER A 164 5.32 8.81 -10.14
CA SER A 164 4.01 9.45 -10.38
C SER A 164 4.08 10.81 -11.10
N TRP A 165 5.28 11.36 -11.36
CA TRP A 165 5.45 12.70 -11.95
C TRP A 165 4.73 12.85 -13.30
N ARG A 166 4.79 11.83 -14.16
CA ARG A 166 4.09 11.86 -15.47
C ARG A 166 2.57 11.87 -15.31
N THR A 167 2.05 11.13 -14.36
CA THR A 167 0.61 11.07 -14.03
C THR A 167 0.13 12.39 -13.46
N ILE A 168 0.92 13.00 -12.56
CA ILE A 168 0.64 14.32 -11.99
C ILE A 168 0.61 15.39 -13.10
N GLN A 169 1.56 15.35 -14.05
CA GLN A 169 1.55 16.24 -15.21
C GLN A 169 0.34 16.01 -16.13
N SER A 170 -0.06 14.75 -16.34
CA SER A 170 -1.25 14.41 -17.14
C SER A 170 -2.54 14.96 -16.51
N VAL A 171 -2.69 14.84 -15.20
CA VAL A 171 -3.85 15.37 -14.46
C VAL A 171 -3.85 16.90 -14.46
N LEU A 172 -2.70 17.55 -14.24
CA LEU A 172 -2.58 19.01 -14.30
C LEU A 172 -2.92 19.58 -15.69
N ASN A 173 -2.37 18.96 -16.74
CA ASN A 173 -2.67 19.35 -18.12
C ASN A 173 -4.11 19.02 -18.53
N GLY A 174 -4.63 17.90 -18.03
CA GLY A 174 -6.01 17.46 -18.26
C GLY A 174 -7.03 18.40 -17.61
N MET A 175 -6.78 18.85 -16.38
CA MET A 175 -7.62 19.83 -15.68
C MET A 175 -7.68 21.15 -16.46
N PHE A 176 -6.53 21.70 -16.85
CA PHE A 176 -6.48 22.95 -17.62
C PHE A 176 -7.11 22.84 -19.02
N THR A 177 -6.97 21.68 -19.67
CA THR A 177 -7.57 21.44 -21.00
C THR A 177 -9.08 21.24 -20.90
N ASN A 178 -9.57 20.49 -19.91
CA ASN A 178 -11.01 20.29 -19.72
C ASN A 178 -11.73 21.57 -19.36
N ASP A 179 -11.16 22.43 -18.52
CA ASP A 179 -11.77 23.72 -18.18
C ASP A 179 -11.98 24.58 -19.43
N ARG A 180 -11.01 24.56 -20.35
CA ARG A 180 -11.10 25.29 -21.62
C ARG A 180 -12.07 24.65 -22.62
N VAL A 181 -12.19 23.32 -22.64
CA VAL A 181 -13.14 22.60 -23.49
C VAL A 181 -14.57 22.76 -22.98
N MET A 182 -14.79 22.63 -21.68
CA MET A 182 -16.10 22.81 -21.04
C MET A 182 -16.62 24.24 -21.23
N GLY A 183 -15.76 25.26 -21.08
CA GLY A 183 -16.15 26.65 -21.35
C GLY A 183 -16.60 26.87 -22.81
N LYS A 184 -15.93 26.24 -23.79
CA LYS A 184 -16.38 26.30 -25.19
C LYS A 184 -17.68 25.52 -25.45
N LEU A 185 -17.86 24.39 -24.78
CA LEU A 185 -19.06 23.57 -24.91
C LEU A 185 -20.29 24.31 -24.36
N GLU A 186 -20.13 25.00 -23.24
CA GLU A 186 -21.17 25.82 -22.63
C GLU A 186 -21.54 27.03 -23.50
N ASP A 187 -20.55 27.66 -24.13
CA ASP A 187 -20.75 28.77 -25.08
C ASP A 187 -21.42 28.33 -26.40
N LEU A 188 -21.17 27.09 -26.84
CA LEU A 188 -21.88 26.49 -27.97
C LEU A 188 -23.30 26.09 -27.60
N ASN A 189 -23.50 25.50 -26.42
CA ASN A 189 -24.82 25.10 -25.94
C ASN A 189 -25.73 26.30 -25.75
N SER A 190 -25.21 27.41 -25.21
CA SER A 190 -25.97 28.66 -25.07
C SER A 190 -26.37 29.25 -26.43
N LYS A 191 -25.47 29.25 -27.41
CA LYS A 191 -25.77 29.68 -28.80
C LYS A 191 -26.80 28.78 -29.45
N LEU A 192 -26.66 27.46 -29.32
CA LEU A 192 -27.61 26.48 -29.86
C LEU A 192 -29.02 26.71 -29.28
N ASN A 193 -29.13 26.87 -27.96
CA ASN A 193 -30.40 27.18 -27.30
C ASN A 193 -30.99 28.51 -27.79
N ALA A 194 -30.16 29.54 -28.00
CA ALA A 194 -30.62 30.81 -28.55
C ALA A 194 -31.17 30.66 -30.00
N PHE A 195 -30.51 29.85 -30.84
CA PHE A 195 -30.99 29.56 -32.20
C PHE A 195 -32.31 28.78 -32.20
N ILE A 196 -32.47 27.79 -31.32
CA ILE A 196 -33.70 26.99 -31.21
C ILE A 196 -34.89 27.90 -30.85
N VAL A 197 -34.70 28.83 -29.90
CA VAL A 197 -35.76 29.78 -29.50
C VAL A 197 -36.06 30.80 -30.60
N ALA A 198 -35.05 31.26 -31.32
CA ALA A 198 -35.23 32.23 -32.40
C ALA A 198 -35.89 31.64 -33.66
N MET A 199 -35.80 30.32 -33.86
CA MET A 199 -36.25 29.64 -35.08
C MET A 199 -37.05 28.36 -34.76
N PRO A 200 -38.39 28.43 -34.61
CA PRO A 200 -39.24 27.26 -34.33
C PRO A 200 -39.28 26.23 -35.47
N GLU A 201 -38.87 26.63 -36.69
CA GLU A 201 -38.67 25.73 -37.84
C GLU A 201 -37.51 24.74 -37.61
N VAL A 202 -36.45 25.13 -36.89
CA VAL A 202 -35.28 24.27 -36.64
C VAL A 202 -35.62 23.11 -35.72
N GLU A 203 -36.47 23.34 -34.71
CA GLU A 203 -36.97 22.29 -33.83
C GLU A 203 -37.83 21.27 -34.60
N ARG A 204 -38.66 21.73 -35.54
CA ARG A 204 -39.45 20.86 -36.42
C ARG A 204 -38.55 19.99 -37.29
N VAL A 205 -37.52 20.56 -37.91
CA VAL A 205 -36.56 19.83 -38.75
C VAL A 205 -35.77 18.82 -37.91
N TYR A 206 -35.33 19.20 -36.70
CA TYR A 206 -34.65 18.30 -35.78
C TYR A 206 -35.53 17.10 -35.36
N LEU A 207 -36.80 17.34 -35.04
CA LEU A 207 -37.75 16.27 -34.69
C LEU A 207 -38.02 15.33 -35.88
N LEU A 208 -38.16 15.88 -37.09
CA LEU A 208 -38.32 15.09 -38.31
C LEU A 208 -37.09 14.21 -38.58
N GLU A 209 -35.89 14.75 -38.41
CA GLU A 209 -34.64 14.02 -38.59
C GLU A 209 -34.49 12.94 -37.53
N LYS A 210 -34.84 13.22 -36.28
CA LYS A 210 -34.89 12.24 -35.18
C LYS A 210 -35.87 11.11 -35.46
N GLU A 211 -37.07 11.40 -35.97
CA GLU A 211 -38.02 10.37 -36.39
C GLU A 211 -37.48 9.54 -37.56
N ARG A 212 -36.81 10.19 -38.53
CA ARG A 212 -36.20 9.53 -39.68
C ARG A 212 -35.08 8.58 -39.25
N SER A 213 -34.24 9.00 -38.32
CA SER A 213 -33.17 8.18 -37.72
C SER A 213 -33.75 7.00 -36.94
N LYS A 214 -34.78 7.24 -36.11
CA LYS A 214 -35.45 6.18 -35.34
C LYS A 214 -36.11 5.14 -36.26
N LYS A 215 -36.73 5.58 -37.37
CA LYS A 215 -37.26 4.67 -38.40
C LYS A 215 -36.15 3.88 -39.10
N LYS A 216 -34.99 4.49 -39.33
CA LYS A 216 -33.81 3.82 -39.90
C LYS A 216 -33.25 2.74 -38.97
N GLU A 217 -33.10 3.06 -37.69
CA GLU A 217 -32.65 2.11 -36.66
C GLU A 217 -33.63 0.94 -36.50
N VAL A 218 -34.94 1.21 -36.51
CA VAL A 218 -35.97 0.15 -36.48
C VAL A 218 -35.88 -0.72 -37.73
N ALA A 219 -35.73 -0.13 -38.91
CA ALA A 219 -35.57 -0.87 -40.16
C ALA A 219 -34.28 -1.70 -40.21
N GLU A 220 -33.16 -1.19 -39.69
CA GLU A 220 -31.91 -1.95 -39.54
C GLU A 220 -32.07 -3.09 -38.52
N SER A 221 -32.78 -2.86 -37.40
CA SER A 221 -33.05 -3.91 -36.42
C SER A 221 -33.97 -5.01 -36.95
N ASP A 222 -34.97 -4.66 -37.77
CA ASP A 222 -35.85 -5.63 -38.43
C ASP A 222 -35.11 -6.41 -39.54
N GLN A 223 -34.14 -5.79 -40.24
CA GLN A 223 -33.28 -6.47 -41.21
C GLN A 223 -32.31 -7.47 -40.54
N ILE A 224 -31.85 -7.19 -39.32
CA ILE A 224 -31.00 -8.11 -38.55
C ILE A 224 -31.80 -9.34 -38.07
N VAL A 225 -33.10 -9.17 -37.77
CA VAL A 225 -34.00 -10.27 -37.36
C VAL A 225 -34.49 -11.11 -38.56
N ALA A 226 -34.56 -10.53 -39.76
CA ALA A 226 -35.05 -11.19 -40.97
C ALA A 226 -33.98 -11.94 -41.80
N SER A 227 -32.69 -11.91 -41.42
CA SER A 227 -31.67 -12.74 -42.05
C SER A 227 -31.63 -14.12 -41.37
N PRO A 228 -32.11 -15.20 -42.01
CA PRO A 228 -31.96 -16.53 -41.45
C PRO A 228 -30.48 -16.90 -41.47
N SER A 229 -30.00 -17.43 -40.36
CA SER A 229 -28.75 -18.18 -40.26
C SER A 229 -28.65 -19.18 -41.43
N HIS A 230 -27.74 -18.90 -42.35
CA HIS A 230 -27.10 -19.90 -43.20
C HIS A 230 -25.77 -20.30 -42.57
#